data_AF-A0A953TT43-F1
#
_entry.id   AF-A0A953TT43-F1
#
_cell.length_a   1.000
_cell.length_b   1.000
_cell.length_c   1.000
_cell.angle_alpha   90.00
_cell.angle_beta   90.00
_cell.angle_gamma   90.00
#
_symmetry.space_group_name_H-M   'P 1'
#
loop_
_entity.id
_entity.type
_entity.pdbx_description
1 polymer ?
#
loop_
_entity_poly.entity_id
_entity_poly.type
_entity_poly.pdbx_seq_one_letter_code
_entity_poly.pdbx_strand_id
1 'polypeptide(L)' 'MKRTIVPLAIAAAVLGLDAPAISALVVNRDAVIFEDAAGKRDVAANSPLAPDAIFRIASMTKPITSLAAMASAS' A
#
# COMPACT_ATOMS: atom_id res chain seq x y z
N MET A 1 15.14 -9.62 14.03
CA MET A 1 15.67 -8.29 13.65
C MET A 1 15.16 -7.72 12.31
N LYS A 2 14.61 -8.52 11.36
CA LYS A 2 14.06 -8.00 10.08
C LYS A 2 12.62 -7.44 10.15
N ARG A 3 11.91 -7.61 11.28
CA ARG A 3 10.49 -7.25 11.45
C ARG A 3 10.24 -5.80 11.87
N THR A 4 11.27 -5.06 12.31
CA THR A 4 11.13 -3.73 12.92
C THR A 4 11.36 -2.57 11.95
N ILE A 5 11.95 -2.84 10.78
CA ILE A 5 12.37 -1.80 9.82
C ILE A 5 11.16 -1.28 9.01
N VAL A 6 10.23 -2.16 8.65
CA VAL A 6 9.05 -1.82 7.84
C VAL A 6 8.08 -0.88 8.57
N PRO A 7 7.75 -1.10 9.87
CA PRO A 7 6.92 -0.14 10.64
C PRO A 7 7.54 1.26 10.71
N LEU A 8 8.86 1.34 10.97
CA LEU A 8 9.56 2.61 11.07
C LEU A 8 9.59 3.36 9.73
N ALA A 9 9.74 2.64 8.61
CA ALA A 9 9.73 3.21 7.28
C ALA A 9 8.38 3.82 6.91
N ILE A 10 7.27 3.22 7.31
CA ILE A 10 5.92 3.74 6.99
C ILE A 10 5.60 4.97 7.82
N ALA A 11 5.93 4.94 9.12
CA ALA A 11 5.81 6.11 9.98
C ALA A 11 6.66 7.28 9.45
N ALA A 12 7.90 7.00 9.04
CA ALA A 12 8.77 8.01 8.42
C ALA A 12 8.24 8.50 7.06
N ALA A 13 7.62 7.63 6.26
CA ALA A 13 7.05 7.99 4.97
C ALA A 13 5.83 8.91 5.12
N VAL A 14 4.95 8.70 6.10
CA VAL A 14 3.83 9.62 6.38
C VAL A 14 4.34 11.01 6.78
N LEU A 15 5.42 11.06 7.56
CA LEU A 15 6.03 12.32 7.99
C LEU A 15 6.85 13.01 6.89
N GLY A 16 7.48 12.23 6.01
CA GLY A 16 8.45 12.74 5.02
C GLY A 16 7.91 12.95 3.61
N LEU A 17 6.77 12.35 3.24
CA LEU A 17 6.21 12.41 1.87
C LEU A 17 5.05 13.40 1.72
N ASP A 18 4.71 14.16 2.77
CA ASP A 18 3.55 15.07 2.80
C ASP A 18 2.24 14.37 2.35
N ALA A 19 2.08 13.11 2.77
CA ALA A 19 0.92 12.29 2.46
C ALA A 19 0.02 12.16 3.70
N PRO A 20 -1.30 12.38 3.57
CA PRO A 20 -2.23 12.28 4.72
C PRO A 20 -2.33 10.86 5.28
N ALA A 21 -2.08 9.84 4.45
CA ALA A 21 -2.05 8.44 4.86
C ALA A 21 -1.27 7.56 3.88
N ILE A 22 -0.73 6.45 4.37
CA ILE A 22 0.01 5.43 3.62
C ILE A 22 -0.37 4.04 4.14
N SER A 23 -0.59 3.08 3.23
CA SER A 23 -0.69 1.65 3.54
C SER A 23 0.47 0.91 2.87
N ALA A 24 0.99 -0.14 3.50
CA ALA A 24 2.05 -0.97 2.94
C ALA A 24 1.86 -2.46 3.26
N LEU A 25 2.14 -3.28 2.25
CA LEU A 25 2.07 -4.73 2.30
C LEU A 25 3.38 -5.31 1.78
N VAL A 26 3.99 -6.23 2.54
CA VAL A 26 5.18 -6.97 2.12
C VAL A 26 4.88 -8.46 2.19
N VAL A 27 5.03 -9.12 1.04
CA VAL A 27 4.78 -10.56 0.89
C VAL A 27 6.05 -11.28 0.45
N ASN A 28 6.19 -12.55 0.83
CA ASN A 28 7.08 -13.48 0.15
C ASN A 28 6.25 -14.57 -0.54
N ARG A 29 6.91 -15.63 -1.01
CA ARG A 29 6.26 -16.77 -1.67
C ARG A 29 5.19 -17.44 -0.81
N ASP A 30 5.36 -17.44 0.51
CA ASP A 30 4.64 -18.33 1.43
C ASP A 30 3.61 -17.57 2.28
N ALA A 31 3.84 -16.27 2.55
CA ALA A 31 3.00 -15.50 3.45
C ALA A 31 3.14 -13.98 3.30
N VAL A 32 2.15 -13.27 3.85
CA VAL A 32 2.27 -11.87 4.24
C VAL A 32 3.25 -11.76 5.40
N ILE A 33 4.35 -11.03 5.21
CA ILE A 33 5.37 -10.80 6.24
C ILE A 33 5.06 -9.53 7.05
N PHE A 34 4.37 -8.58 6.42
CA PHE A 34 4.00 -7.30 7.00
C PHE A 34 2.79 -6.71 6.28
N GLU A 35 1.85 -6.16 7.04
CA GLU A 35 0.70 -5.40 6.57
C GLU A 35 0.35 -4.36 7.62
N ASP A 36 0.36 -3.08 7.27
CA ASP A 36 -0.03 -2.00 8.16
C ASP A 36 -0.34 -0.71 7.38
N ALA A 37 -1.01 0.22 8.05
CA ALA A 37 -1.30 1.56 7.55
C ALA A 37 -1.06 2.63 8.62
N ALA A 38 -0.66 3.82 8.17
CA ALA A 38 -0.46 4.98 9.02
C ALA A 38 -1.14 6.22 8.42
N GLY A 39 -1.58 7.13 9.29
CA GLY A 39 -2.24 8.37 8.91
C GLY A 39 -3.77 8.26 8.88
N LYS A 40 -4.42 9.22 8.21
CA LYS A 40 -5.87 9.41 8.23
C LYS A 40 -6.45 9.34 6.83
N ARG A 41 -7.43 8.46 6.62
CA ARG A 41 -8.19 8.41 5.36
C ARG A 41 -8.92 9.72 5.09
N ASP A 42 -9.42 10.33 6.15
CA ASP A 42 -10.07 11.63 6.12
C ASP A 42 -9.50 12.48 7.27
N VAL A 43 -8.77 13.53 6.91
CA VAL A 43 -8.14 14.44 7.87
C VAL A 43 -9.19 15.27 8.61
N ALA A 44 -10.26 15.70 7.93
CA ALA A 44 -11.30 16.54 8.50
C ALA A 44 -12.20 15.75 9.47
N ALA A 45 -12.59 14.53 9.08
CA ALA A 45 -13.37 13.64 9.94
C ALA A 45 -12.52 12.90 10.99
N ASN A 46 -11.19 13.11 10.99
CA ASN A 46 -10.24 12.42 11.85
C ASN A 46 -10.33 10.87 11.77
N SER A 47 -10.63 10.34 10.58
CA SER A 47 -10.83 8.91 10.37
C SER A 47 -9.48 8.20 10.15
N PRO A 48 -9.13 7.17 10.94
CA PRO A 48 -7.91 6.40 10.70
C PRO A 48 -7.96 5.68 9.35
N LEU A 49 -6.79 5.44 8.75
CA LEU A 49 -6.67 4.60 7.58
C LEU A 49 -6.65 3.12 7.99
N ALA A 50 -7.47 2.29 7.34
CA ALA A 50 -7.42 0.84 7.48
C ALA A 50 -6.40 0.23 6.49
N PRO A 51 -5.68 -0.86 6.85
CA PRO A 51 -4.73 -1.51 5.95
C PRO A 51 -5.33 -1.96 4.60
N ASP A 52 -6.60 -2.35 4.60
CA ASP A 52 -7.39 -2.81 3.44
C ASP A 52 -8.17 -1.68 2.72
N ALA A 53 -7.87 -0.42 3.02
CA ALA A 53 -8.52 0.72 2.39
C ALA A 53 -8.34 0.72 0.85
N ILE A 54 -9.36 1.20 0.15
CA ILE A 54 -9.37 1.26 -1.32
C ILE A 54 -8.66 2.52 -1.81
N PHE A 55 -7.73 2.35 -2.74
CA PHE A 55 -6.99 3.44 -3.38
C PHE A 55 -7.20 3.48 -4.89
N ARG A 56 -7.12 4.68 -5.48
CA ARG A 56 -7.02 4.85 -6.93
C ARG A 56 -5.56 4.70 -7.34
N ILE A 57 -5.21 3.56 -7.95
CA ILE A 57 -3.81 3.19 -8.25
C ILE A 57 -3.26 3.77 -9.58
N ALA A 58 -4.08 4.53 -10.31
CA ALA A 58 -3.72 5.23 -11.55
C ALA A 58 -2.93 4.34 -12.54
N SER A 59 -1.70 4.73 -12.91
CA SER A 59 -0.88 4.02 -13.88
C SER A 59 -0.55 2.58 -13.52
N MET A 60 -0.77 2.14 -12.28
CA MET A 60 -0.58 0.74 -11.90
C MET A 60 -1.64 -0.21 -12.48
N THR A 61 -2.65 0.32 -13.17
CA THR A 61 -3.53 -0.49 -14.02
C THR A 61 -2.81 -1.03 -15.26
N LYS A 62 -1.73 -0.39 -15.73
CA LYS A 62 -1.04 -0.77 -16.98
C LYS A 62 -0.54 -2.24 -16.97
N PRO A 63 0.21 -2.71 -15.95
CA PRO A 63 0.59 -4.13 -15.89
C PRO A 63 -0.59 -5.10 -15.96
N ILE A 64 -1.73 -4.75 -15.34
CA ILE A 64 -2.94 -5.59 -15.34
C ILE A 64 -3.54 -5.67 -16.75
N THR A 65 -3.69 -4.53 -17.43
CA THR A 65 -4.19 -4.49 -18.81
C THR A 65 -3.26 -5.24 -19.77
N SER A 66 -1.94 -5.07 -19.64
CA SER A 66 -0.98 -5.79 -20.47
C SER A 66 -1.06 -7.30 -20.28
N LEU A 67 -1.19 -7.77 -19.02
CA LEU A 67 -1.38 -9.20 -18.73
C LEU A 67 -2.68 -9.73 -19.35
N ALA A 68 -3.79 -9.00 -19.23
CA ALA A 68 -5.06 -9.39 -19.83
C ALA A 68 -4.95 -9.52 -21.36
N ALA A 69 -4.26 -8.60 -22.02
CA ALA A 69 -4.00 -8.66 -23.45
C ALA A 69 -3.18 -9.92 -23.82
N MET A 70 -2.12 -10.21 -23.07
CA MET A 70 -1.28 -11.40 -23.28
C MET A 70 -2.07 -12.70 -23.08
N ALA A 71 -2.89 -12.79 -22.03
CA ALA A 71 -3.70 -13.98 -21.73
C ALA A 71 -4.80 -14.22 -22.75
N SER A 72 -5.26 -13.19 -23.48
CA SER A 72 -6.26 -13.33 -24.53
C SER A 72 -5.71 -13.85 -25.86
N ALA A 73 -4.37 -13.84 -26.01
CA ALA A 73 -3.67 -14.30 -27.22
C ALA A 73 -3.26 -15.79 -27.17
N SER A 74 -3.63 -16.49 -26.10
CA SER A 74 -3.49 -17.95 -25.94
C SER A 74 -4.82 -18.66 -26.15
#